data_AF-A0A1Y3SNN7-F1
#
_entry.id   AF-A0A1Y3SNN7-F1
#
_cell.length_a   1.000
_cell.length_b   1.000
_cell.length_c   1.000
_cell.angle_alpha   90.00
_cell.angle_beta   90.00
_cell.angle_gamma   90.00
#
_symmetry.space_group_name_H-M   'P 1'
#
loop_
_entity.id
_entity.type
_entity.pdbx_description
1 polymer ?
#
loop_
_entity_poly.entity_id
_entity_poly.type
_entity_poly.pdbx_seq_one_letter_code
_entity_poly.pdbx_strand_id
1 'polypeptide(L)'
;MKTLFDLQKDVRDLEKHVKDISANIKTLNSDIEEMRNKDQDVAIDYRRIEILSKQIPFGTHPLKRLEDERVCRIYLEMLLNITRLDSELEATINRMVYLQWLKGQASIAWSFSDLYKNTLRSGATFYDELADEIPGKYREGFIVDAMITANIAGTANREIQEYIANIAVILGIQKERIRTLALVARTALCQSMRMLTQEEILIIQDVAKTFSYYIPKCIRDQGVKSLRNVAVEMPDSEVYNFKWKAKQKQRVNAGDVIAIYTKKTKENGRYITKEVTAPVDGVLFQFRDNNTNYGVIAHESDNKDSIKAWIKEGRPV
;
A
#
# COMPACT_ATOMS: atom_id res chain seq x y z
N MET A 1 -12.96 60.89 7.50
CA MET A 1 -11.72 60.18 7.16
C MET A 1 -11.23 59.55 8.45
N LYS A 2 -11.14 58.22 8.56
CA LYS A 2 -10.66 57.58 9.81
C LYS A 2 -9.22 58.01 10.06
N THR A 3 -8.88 58.36 11.29
CA THR A 3 -7.51 58.74 11.65
C THR A 3 -6.65 57.48 11.79
N LEU A 4 -5.32 57.63 11.71
CA LEU A 4 -4.38 56.52 11.91
C LEU A 4 -4.59 55.84 13.28
N PHE A 5 -4.99 56.62 14.28
CA PHE A 5 -5.31 56.15 15.62
C PHE A 5 -6.58 55.29 15.64
N ASP A 6 -7.62 55.69 14.90
CA ASP A 6 -8.85 54.89 14.75
C ASP A 6 -8.56 53.55 14.07
N LEU A 7 -7.70 53.54 13.04
CA LEU A 7 -7.27 52.30 12.37
C LEU A 7 -6.46 51.38 13.29
N GLN A 8 -5.56 51.93 14.11
CA GLN A 8 -4.79 51.13 15.08
C GLN A 8 -5.69 50.51 16.16
N LYS A 9 -6.72 51.24 16.59
CA LYS A 9 -7.71 50.72 17.54
C LYS A 9 -8.54 49.59 16.93
N ASP A 10 -9.03 49.78 15.70
CA ASP A 10 -9.77 48.76 14.97
C ASP A 10 -8.95 47.48 14.77
N VAL A 11 -7.64 47.58 14.48
CA VAL A 11 -6.73 46.43 14.35
C VAL A 11 -6.58 45.68 15.67
N ARG A 12 -6.40 46.39 16.80
CA ARG A 12 -6.31 45.74 18.12
C ARG A 12 -7.62 45.06 18.52
N ASP A 13 -8.75 45.66 18.20
CA ASP A 13 -10.07 45.08 18.46
C ASP A 13 -10.28 43.82 17.60
N LEU A 14 -9.85 43.84 16.33
CA LEU A 14 -9.81 42.66 15.47
C LEU A 14 -8.89 41.55 16.01
N GLU A 15 -7.67 41.89 16.45
CA GLU A 15 -6.75 40.92 17.05
C GLU A 15 -7.33 40.27 18.31
N LYS A 16 -8.04 41.05 19.13
CA LYS A 16 -8.74 40.56 20.31
C LYS A 16 -9.87 39.60 19.92
N HIS A 17 -10.72 40.00 18.98
CA HIS A 17 -11.79 39.12 18.49
C HIS A 17 -11.25 37.82 17.87
N VAL A 18 -10.13 37.88 17.14
CA VAL A 18 -9.47 36.68 16.60
C VAL A 18 -8.94 35.77 17.71
N LYS A 19 -8.37 36.33 18.78
CA LYS A 19 -7.97 35.55 19.96
C LYS A 19 -9.15 34.91 20.66
N ASP A 20 -10.25 35.65 20.83
CA ASP A 20 -11.47 35.14 21.46
C ASP A 20 -12.10 34.02 20.63
N ILE A 21 -12.15 34.18 19.30
CA ILE A 21 -12.58 33.12 18.37
C ILE A 21 -11.68 31.89 18.48
N SER A 22 -10.35 32.07 18.51
CA SER A 22 -9.39 30.97 18.68
C SER A 22 -9.60 30.23 20.01
N ALA A 23 -9.87 30.96 21.10
CA ALA A 23 -10.18 30.37 22.39
C ALA A 23 -11.50 29.58 22.35
N ASN A 24 -12.56 30.15 21.75
CA ASN A 24 -13.84 29.47 21.61
C ASN A 24 -13.74 28.21 20.75
N ILE A 25 -12.95 28.22 19.67
CA ILE A 25 -12.67 27.03 18.85
C ILE A 25 -11.96 25.95 19.68
N LYS A 26 -11.00 26.32 20.53
CA LYS A 26 -10.35 25.36 21.44
C LYS A 26 -11.34 24.75 22.42
N THR A 27 -12.24 25.55 23.00
CA THR A 27 -13.30 25.06 23.89
C THR A 27 -14.24 24.10 23.16
N LEU A 28 -14.74 24.49 21.97
CA LEU A 28 -15.61 23.62 21.16
C LEU A 28 -14.94 22.31 20.78
N ASN A 29 -13.66 22.33 20.41
CA ASN A 29 -12.90 21.11 20.15
C ASN A 29 -12.80 20.22 21.40
N SER A 30 -12.57 20.82 22.57
CA SER A 30 -12.58 20.09 23.85
C SER A 30 -13.94 19.47 24.15
N ASP A 31 -15.03 20.20 23.94
CA ASP A 31 -16.40 19.73 24.19
C ASP A 31 -16.78 18.58 23.24
N ILE A 32 -16.38 18.66 21.96
CA ILE A 32 -16.57 17.59 20.97
C ILE A 32 -15.82 16.33 21.39
N GLU A 33 -14.57 16.46 21.82
CA GLU A 33 -13.78 15.33 22.33
C GLU A 33 -14.41 14.72 23.60
N GLU A 34 -14.92 15.55 24.51
CA GLU A 34 -15.60 15.07 25.73
C GLU A 34 -16.89 14.29 25.40
N MET A 35 -17.70 14.78 24.45
CA MET A 35 -18.91 14.07 24.00
C MET A 35 -18.56 12.73 23.36
N ARG A 36 -17.55 12.69 22.49
CA ARG A 36 -17.10 11.47 21.80
C ARG A 36 -16.62 10.40 22.77
N ASN A 37 -15.95 10.81 23.84
CA ASN A 37 -15.47 9.90 24.88
C ASN A 37 -16.60 9.31 25.74
N LYS A 38 -17.74 10.01 25.90
CA LYS A 38 -18.90 9.53 26.66
C LYS A 38 -19.68 8.42 25.94
N ASP A 39 -19.76 8.47 24.61
CA ASP A 39 -20.46 7.46 23.80
C ASP A 39 -19.69 6.14 23.64
N GLN A 40 -18.39 6.11 23.97
CA GLN A 40 -17.52 4.94 23.84
C GLN A 40 -17.38 4.10 25.13
N ASP A 41 -18.19 4.34 26.17
CA ASP A 41 -18.22 3.57 27.43
C ASP A 41 -18.88 2.17 27.28
N VAL A 42 -18.83 1.61 26.08
CA VAL A 42 -19.19 0.22 25.80
C VAL A 42 -18.10 -0.66 26.40
N ALA A 43 -18.46 -1.72 27.13
CA ALA A 43 -17.52 -2.67 27.71
C ALA A 43 -16.73 -3.41 26.61
N ILE A 44 -15.59 -2.84 26.20
CA ILE A 44 -14.67 -3.44 25.22
C ILE A 44 -14.08 -4.73 25.81
N ASP A 45 -14.31 -5.86 25.13
CA ASP A 45 -13.70 -7.14 25.48
C ASP A 45 -12.28 -7.25 24.90
N TYR A 46 -11.31 -6.72 25.65
CA TYR A 46 -9.90 -6.76 25.30
C TYR A 46 -9.34 -8.18 25.17
N ARG A 47 -9.90 -9.15 25.89
CA ARG A 47 -9.45 -10.55 25.82
C ARG A 47 -9.83 -11.17 24.49
N ARG A 48 -11.05 -10.92 24.02
CA ARG A 48 -11.48 -11.33 22.69
C ARG A 48 -10.64 -10.68 21.60
N ILE A 49 -10.35 -9.38 21.72
CA ILE A 49 -9.47 -8.64 20.80
C ILE A 49 -8.08 -9.30 20.73
N GLU A 50 -7.49 -9.66 21.88
CA GLU A 50 -6.19 -10.35 21.92
C GLU A 50 -6.22 -11.71 21.21
N ILE A 51 -7.26 -12.51 21.42
CA ILE A 51 -7.40 -13.84 20.77
C ILE A 51 -7.54 -13.68 19.26
N LEU A 52 -8.38 -12.76 18.78
CA LEU A 52 -8.60 -12.53 17.36
C LEU A 52 -7.34 -11.98 16.68
N SER A 53 -6.56 -11.13 17.36
CA SER A 53 -5.34 -10.54 16.80
C SER A 53 -4.29 -11.58 16.39
N LYS A 54 -4.28 -12.74 17.07
CA LYS A 54 -3.37 -13.86 16.77
C LYS A 54 -3.69 -14.59 15.47
N GLN A 55 -4.86 -14.32 14.87
CA GLN A 55 -5.30 -14.92 13.60
C GLN A 55 -4.87 -14.11 12.38
N ILE A 56 -4.29 -12.92 12.57
CA ILE A 56 -3.83 -12.08 11.46
C ILE A 56 -2.63 -12.76 10.75
N PRO A 57 -2.71 -13.03 9.42
CA PRO A 57 -1.75 -13.86 8.71
C PRO A 57 -0.46 -13.12 8.30
N PHE A 58 -0.25 -11.91 8.79
CA PHE A 58 0.91 -11.10 8.46
C PHE A 58 2.20 -11.62 9.13
N GLY A 59 3.33 -11.36 8.48
CA GLY A 59 4.65 -11.69 8.99
C GLY A 59 5.12 -10.74 10.09
N THR A 60 6.38 -10.90 10.51
CA THR A 60 6.96 -10.05 11.57
C THR A 60 7.09 -8.59 11.14
N HIS A 61 6.42 -7.70 11.86
CA HIS A 61 6.42 -6.26 11.57
C HIS A 61 7.76 -5.59 11.96
N PRO A 62 8.23 -4.55 11.24
CA PRO A 62 9.45 -3.83 11.59
C PRO A 62 9.48 -3.21 12.99
N LEU A 63 8.32 -2.95 13.60
CA LEU A 63 8.21 -2.49 14.99
C LEU A 63 8.89 -3.44 15.99
N LYS A 64 9.07 -4.73 15.66
CA LYS A 64 9.76 -5.69 16.53
C LYS A 64 11.23 -5.32 16.77
N ARG A 65 11.80 -4.50 15.89
CA ARG A 65 13.18 -4.00 15.98
C ARG A 65 13.24 -2.56 16.48
N LEU A 66 12.10 -1.94 16.81
CA LEU A 66 12.07 -0.63 17.44
C LEU A 66 12.11 -0.85 18.96
N GLU A 67 13.25 -0.52 19.56
CA GLU A 67 13.51 -0.74 20.99
C GLU A 67 13.01 0.43 21.86
N ASP A 68 12.86 1.62 21.27
CA ASP A 68 12.37 2.79 21.99
C ASP A 68 10.87 2.64 22.31
N GLU A 69 10.57 2.39 23.58
CA GLU A 69 9.21 2.22 24.08
C GLU A 69 8.36 3.48 23.91
N ARG A 70 8.94 4.68 24.07
CA ARG A 70 8.23 5.96 23.91
C ARG A 70 7.79 6.12 22.46
N VAL A 71 8.68 5.85 21.50
CA VAL A 71 8.34 5.90 20.08
C VAL A 71 7.30 4.84 19.72
N CYS A 72 7.43 3.60 20.22
CA CYS A 72 6.43 2.55 20.03
C CYS A 72 5.04 2.98 20.55
N ARG A 73 5.01 3.64 21.71
CA ARG A 73 3.78 4.15 22.32
C ARG A 73 3.13 5.20 21.43
N ILE A 74 3.89 6.23 21.03
CA ILE A 74 3.40 7.31 20.16
C ILE A 74 2.86 6.72 18.84
N TYR A 75 3.59 5.78 18.24
CA TYR A 75 3.17 5.10 17.01
C TYR A 75 1.80 4.43 17.18
N LEU A 76 1.61 3.64 18.24
CA LEU A 76 0.36 2.90 18.47
C LEU A 76 -0.79 3.82 18.88
N GLU A 77 -0.54 4.83 19.71
CA GLU A 77 -1.56 5.81 20.14
C GLU A 77 -2.09 6.62 18.97
N MET A 78 -1.21 7.00 18.04
CA MET A 78 -1.60 7.73 16.83
C MET A 78 -2.44 6.87 15.87
N LEU A 79 -2.21 5.56 15.83
CA LEU A 79 -3.10 4.66 15.11
C LEU A 79 -4.42 4.41 15.85
N LEU A 80 -4.39 4.36 17.18
CA LEU A 80 -5.61 4.22 18.02
C LEU A 80 -6.55 5.41 17.89
N ASN A 81 -6.04 6.61 17.61
CA ASN A 81 -6.93 7.75 17.31
C ASN A 81 -7.87 7.46 16.13
N ILE A 82 -7.45 6.67 15.13
CA ILE A 82 -8.32 6.27 14.00
C ILE A 82 -9.57 5.52 14.49
N THR A 83 -9.48 4.72 15.55
CA THR A 83 -10.64 3.99 16.08
C THR A 83 -11.62 4.92 16.78
N ARG A 84 -11.16 6.07 17.27
CA ARG A 84 -12.01 7.11 17.86
C ARG A 84 -12.77 7.87 16.77
N LEU A 85 -12.16 8.02 15.60
CA LEU A 85 -12.71 8.75 14.46
C LEU A 85 -13.96 8.11 13.81
N ASP A 86 -14.46 7.00 14.34
CA ASP A 86 -15.62 6.28 13.81
C ASP A 86 -16.65 6.02 14.91
N SER A 87 -17.92 6.11 14.55
CA SER A 87 -19.04 5.83 15.45
C SER A 87 -19.53 4.39 15.36
N GLU A 88 -19.11 3.63 14.34
CA GLU A 88 -19.51 2.24 14.18
C GLU A 88 -18.70 1.31 15.09
N LEU A 89 -19.39 0.62 16.01
CA LEU A 89 -18.78 -0.26 17.01
C LEU A 89 -18.07 -1.47 16.37
N GLU A 90 -18.68 -2.12 15.38
CA GLU A 90 -18.10 -3.30 14.74
C GLU A 90 -16.81 -2.95 13.99
N ALA A 91 -16.83 -1.85 13.24
CA ALA A 91 -15.63 -1.31 12.61
C ALA A 91 -14.54 -1.00 13.65
N THR A 92 -14.90 -0.31 14.73
CA THR A 92 -14.00 0.00 15.84
C THR A 92 -13.32 -1.25 16.41
N ILE A 93 -14.07 -2.33 16.67
CA ILE A 93 -13.52 -3.60 17.17
C ILE A 93 -12.55 -4.22 16.15
N ASN A 94 -12.90 -4.27 14.87
CA ASN A 94 -12.03 -4.83 13.83
C ASN A 94 -10.71 -4.05 13.71
N ARG A 95 -10.75 -2.73 13.82
CA ARG A 95 -9.54 -1.89 13.89
C ARG A 95 -8.70 -2.19 15.13
N MET A 96 -9.34 -2.32 16.30
CA MET A 96 -8.66 -2.67 17.54
C MET A 96 -7.97 -4.04 17.47
N VAL A 97 -8.58 -5.03 16.82
CA VAL A 97 -7.96 -6.35 16.59
C VAL A 97 -6.64 -6.23 15.83
N TYR A 98 -6.60 -5.42 14.77
CA TYR A 98 -5.36 -5.17 14.02
C TYR A 98 -4.33 -4.40 14.84
N LEU A 99 -4.73 -3.36 15.56
CA LEU A 99 -3.81 -2.58 16.41
C LEU A 99 -3.26 -3.40 17.57
N GLN A 100 -4.04 -4.34 18.11
CA GLN A 100 -3.58 -5.29 19.11
C GLN A 100 -2.51 -6.24 18.53
N TRP A 101 -2.66 -6.67 17.27
CA TRP A 101 -1.62 -7.44 16.58
C TRP A 101 -0.34 -6.61 16.42
N LEU A 102 -0.44 -5.36 15.97
CA LEU A 102 0.70 -4.43 15.87
C LEU A 102 1.38 -4.20 17.22
N LYS A 103 0.60 -4.00 18.30
CA LYS A 103 1.12 -3.91 19.67
C LYS A 103 1.94 -5.14 20.03
N GLY A 104 1.47 -6.34 19.67
CA GLY A 104 2.20 -7.59 19.87
C GLY A 104 3.54 -7.67 19.11
N GLN A 105 3.73 -6.81 18.10
CA GLN A 105 5.01 -6.66 17.40
C GLN A 105 5.89 -5.56 17.98
N ALA A 106 5.42 -4.75 18.93
CA ALA A 106 6.18 -3.62 19.48
C ALA A 106 6.78 -3.96 20.87
N SER A 107 7.94 -3.37 21.16
CA SER A 107 8.61 -3.51 22.47
C SER A 107 8.00 -2.52 23.47
N ILE A 108 6.77 -2.81 23.92
CA ILE A 108 6.03 -1.95 24.86
C ILE A 108 5.37 -2.77 25.98
N ALA A 109 5.57 -2.33 27.23
CA ALA A 109 5.04 -3.01 28.41
C ALA A 109 3.55 -2.72 28.63
N TRP A 110 3.07 -1.58 28.14
CA TRP A 110 1.67 -1.15 28.29
C TRP A 110 0.69 -2.18 27.75
N SER A 111 -0.41 -2.41 28.46
CA SER A 111 -1.50 -3.20 27.92
C SER A 111 -2.22 -2.41 26.83
N PHE A 112 -2.93 -3.10 25.94
CA PHE A 112 -3.72 -2.42 24.91
C PHE A 112 -4.85 -1.57 25.50
N SER A 113 -5.42 -1.99 26.64
CA SER A 113 -6.39 -1.18 27.38
C SER A 113 -5.77 0.10 27.93
N ASP A 114 -4.53 0.04 28.42
CA ASP A 114 -3.84 1.23 28.92
C ASP A 114 -3.55 2.23 27.79
N LEU A 115 -3.08 1.74 26.64
CA LEU A 115 -2.88 2.56 25.45
C LEU A 115 -4.17 3.25 25.00
N TYR A 116 -5.26 2.49 24.90
CA TYR A 116 -6.55 3.02 24.50
C TYR A 116 -7.10 4.05 25.51
N LYS A 117 -6.99 3.79 26.81
CA LYS A 117 -7.40 4.76 27.83
C LYS A 117 -6.54 6.02 27.82
N ASN A 118 -5.26 5.90 27.45
CA ASN A 118 -4.37 7.05 27.38
C ASN A 118 -4.74 7.98 26.23
N THR A 119 -5.19 7.47 25.08
CA THR A 119 -5.65 8.31 23.97
C THR A 119 -6.88 9.15 24.34
N LEU A 120 -7.74 8.66 25.24
CA LEU A 120 -8.90 9.42 25.75
C LEU A 120 -8.51 10.60 26.65
N ARG A 121 -7.37 10.49 27.35
CA ARG A 121 -6.88 11.52 28.31
C ARG A 121 -6.02 12.59 27.64
N SER A 122 -5.60 12.30 26.42
CA SER A 122 -4.53 12.97 25.72
C SER A 122 -5.10 13.89 24.65
N GLY A 123 -5.14 15.20 24.94
CA GLY A 123 -5.58 16.22 23.99
C GLY A 123 -4.58 16.49 22.85
N ALA A 124 -4.91 17.46 21.99
CA ALA A 124 -4.31 17.77 20.67
C ALA A 124 -2.77 18.02 20.55
N THR A 125 -1.96 17.75 21.57
CA THR A 125 -0.48 17.93 21.57
C THR A 125 0.30 16.83 20.84
N PHE A 126 -0.38 15.85 20.23
CA PHE A 126 0.24 14.63 19.69
C PHE A 126 0.88 14.79 18.31
N TYR A 127 0.45 15.77 17.51
CA TYR A 127 0.94 15.93 16.14
C TYR A 127 2.38 16.47 16.10
N ASP A 128 2.74 17.32 17.06
CA ASP A 128 4.09 17.87 17.17
C ASP A 128 5.08 16.77 17.61
N GLU A 129 4.68 15.92 18.56
CA GLU A 129 5.50 14.78 18.99
C GLU A 129 5.71 13.75 17.86
N LEU A 130 4.72 13.55 16.99
CA LEU A 130 4.81 12.58 15.90
C LEU A 130 5.96 12.88 14.91
N ALA A 131 6.10 14.14 14.49
CA ALA A 131 7.06 14.53 13.46
C ALA A 131 8.51 14.34 13.92
N ASP A 132 8.75 14.63 15.19
CA ASP A 132 10.08 14.63 15.80
C ASP A 132 10.50 13.25 16.31
N GLU A 133 9.55 12.41 16.74
CA GLU A 133 9.84 11.15 17.43
C GLU A 133 9.86 9.92 16.49
N ILE A 134 9.06 9.88 15.41
CA ILE A 134 9.05 8.70 14.52
C ILE A 134 10.26 8.72 13.56
N PRO A 135 11.18 7.74 13.66
CA PRO A 135 12.36 7.70 12.79
C PRO A 135 11.95 7.50 11.33
N GLY A 136 12.67 8.16 10.41
CA GLY A 136 12.36 8.17 8.97
C GLY A 136 12.08 6.78 8.37
N LYS A 137 12.83 5.75 8.78
CA LYS A 137 12.67 4.36 8.31
C LYS A 137 11.32 3.70 8.67
N TYR A 138 10.56 4.27 9.59
CA TYR A 138 9.24 3.77 10.01
C TYR A 138 8.07 4.61 9.48
N ARG A 139 8.32 5.80 8.92
CA ARG A 139 7.26 6.73 8.51
C ARG A 139 6.35 6.18 7.42
N GLU A 140 6.92 5.53 6.41
CA GLU A 140 6.10 4.89 5.37
C GLU A 140 5.31 3.69 5.90
N GLY A 141 5.92 2.90 6.79
CA GLY A 141 5.25 1.81 7.49
C GLY A 141 4.06 2.32 8.29
N PHE A 142 4.23 3.43 9.00
CA PHE A 142 3.15 4.09 9.75
C PHE A 142 1.97 4.45 8.87
N ILE A 143 2.21 5.04 7.69
CA ILE A 143 1.13 5.41 6.77
C ILE A 143 0.42 4.17 6.22
N VAL A 144 1.15 3.10 5.90
CA VAL A 144 0.54 1.83 5.48
C VAL A 144 -0.33 1.26 6.60
N ASP A 145 0.17 1.24 7.84
CA ASP A 145 -0.57 0.75 9.02
C ASP A 145 -1.81 1.60 9.29
N ALA A 146 -1.73 2.93 9.12
CA ALA A 146 -2.86 3.84 9.25
C ALA A 146 -3.92 3.54 8.18
N MET A 147 -3.52 3.32 6.93
CA MET A 147 -4.44 2.98 5.84
C MET A 147 -5.09 1.60 6.02
N ILE A 148 -4.33 0.60 6.50
CA ILE A 148 -4.86 -0.72 6.86
C ILE A 148 -5.87 -0.56 8.00
N THR A 149 -5.49 0.12 9.09
CA THR A 149 -6.37 0.40 10.23
C THR A 149 -7.65 1.08 9.78
N ALA A 150 -7.55 2.13 8.97
CA ALA A 150 -8.71 2.86 8.49
C ALA A 150 -9.69 1.99 7.69
N ASN A 151 -9.17 1.09 6.85
CA ASN A 151 -9.96 0.38 5.84
C ASN A 151 -10.21 -1.11 6.12
N ILE A 152 -9.75 -1.65 7.25
CA ILE A 152 -9.94 -3.08 7.59
C ILE A 152 -11.41 -3.46 7.78
N ALA A 153 -12.25 -2.49 8.13
CA ALA A 153 -13.69 -2.65 8.32
C ALA A 153 -14.53 -2.15 7.13
N GLY A 154 -13.91 -1.90 5.97
CA GLY A 154 -14.57 -1.28 4.83
C GLY A 154 -14.03 0.12 4.54
N THR A 155 -14.76 0.93 3.77
CA THR A 155 -14.27 2.25 3.35
C THR A 155 -14.20 3.22 4.52
N ALA A 156 -13.03 3.77 4.78
CA ALA A 156 -12.85 4.80 5.81
C ALA A 156 -13.68 6.05 5.53
N ASN A 157 -14.27 6.63 6.58
CA ASN A 157 -15.01 7.88 6.49
C ASN A 157 -14.07 9.07 6.15
N ARG A 158 -14.67 10.21 5.79
CA ARG A 158 -13.92 11.41 5.39
C ARG A 158 -12.99 11.94 6.49
N GLU A 159 -13.42 11.94 7.75
CA GLU A 159 -12.63 12.43 8.89
C GLU A 159 -11.34 11.60 9.05
N ILE A 160 -11.43 10.27 8.94
CA ILE A 160 -10.28 9.36 8.97
C ILE A 160 -9.34 9.62 7.79
N GLN A 161 -9.89 9.84 6.59
CA GLN A 161 -9.07 10.13 5.41
C GLN A 161 -8.30 11.46 5.56
N GLU A 162 -8.95 12.49 6.08
CA GLU A 162 -8.32 13.80 6.37
C GLU A 162 -7.25 13.66 7.46
N TYR A 163 -7.51 12.87 8.51
CA TYR A 163 -6.52 12.55 9.55
C TYR A 163 -5.25 11.91 8.98
N ILE A 164 -5.40 10.87 8.15
CA ILE A 164 -4.25 10.19 7.52
C ILE A 164 -3.50 11.11 6.56
N ALA A 165 -4.22 11.93 5.78
CA ALA A 165 -3.61 12.89 4.87
C ALA A 165 -2.77 13.92 5.63
N ASN A 166 -3.29 14.46 6.74
CA ASN A 166 -2.56 15.40 7.60
C ASN A 166 -1.29 14.76 8.18
N ILE A 167 -1.38 13.52 8.67
CA ILE A 167 -0.19 12.80 9.16
C ILE A 167 0.83 12.56 8.06
N ALA A 168 0.39 12.18 6.85
CA ALA A 168 1.30 12.00 5.72
C ALA A 168 2.08 13.28 5.40
N VAL A 169 1.42 14.43 5.46
CA VAL A 169 2.06 15.75 5.30
C VAL A 169 3.07 16.02 6.42
N ILE A 170 2.68 15.81 7.69
CA ILE A 170 3.54 16.00 8.86
C ILE A 170 4.80 15.14 8.78
N LEU A 171 4.66 13.89 8.33
CA LEU A 171 5.78 12.95 8.17
C LEU A 171 6.65 13.22 6.94
N GLY A 172 6.26 14.18 6.09
CA GLY A 172 6.98 14.56 4.87
C GLY A 172 6.81 13.56 3.72
N ILE A 173 5.69 12.84 3.65
CA ILE A 173 5.42 11.85 2.60
C ILE A 173 4.81 12.56 1.38
N GLN A 174 5.50 12.43 0.24
CA GLN A 174 5.06 13.03 -1.03
C GLN A 174 3.80 12.36 -1.58
N LYS A 175 2.99 13.11 -2.33
CA LYS A 175 1.70 12.65 -2.88
C LYS A 175 1.82 11.38 -3.72
N GLU A 176 2.83 11.31 -4.59
CA GLU A 176 3.11 10.16 -5.45
C GLU A 176 3.40 8.93 -4.59
N ARG A 177 4.12 9.12 -3.48
CA ARG A 177 4.44 8.05 -2.54
C ARG A 177 3.21 7.58 -1.77
N ILE A 178 2.31 8.48 -1.37
CA ILE A 178 1.03 8.12 -0.73
C ILE A 178 0.23 7.13 -1.61
N ARG A 179 0.21 7.33 -2.94
CA ARG A 179 -0.47 6.40 -3.86
C ARG A 179 0.16 5.00 -3.82
N THR A 180 1.50 4.91 -3.82
CA THR A 180 2.20 3.62 -3.66
C THR A 180 1.86 2.95 -2.33
N LEU A 181 1.86 3.69 -1.23
CA LEU A 181 1.55 3.15 0.10
C LEU A 181 0.08 2.70 0.20
N ALA A 182 -0.84 3.41 -0.45
CA ALA A 182 -2.24 3.00 -0.55
C ALA A 182 -2.42 1.69 -1.32
N LEU A 183 -1.66 1.48 -2.40
CA LEU A 183 -1.65 0.20 -3.11
C LEU A 183 -1.12 -0.92 -2.19
N VAL A 184 -0.05 -0.67 -1.43
CA VAL A 184 0.48 -1.64 -0.47
C VAL A 184 -0.57 -2.01 0.58
N ALA A 185 -1.24 -1.03 1.18
CA ALA A 185 -2.29 -1.26 2.17
C ALA A 185 -3.47 -2.04 1.57
N ARG A 186 -3.91 -1.70 0.35
CA ARG A 186 -4.95 -2.45 -0.37
C ARG A 186 -4.52 -3.90 -0.60
N THR A 187 -3.31 -4.14 -1.12
CA THR A 187 -2.81 -5.49 -1.35
C THR A 187 -2.70 -6.28 -0.05
N ALA A 188 -2.30 -5.63 1.04
CA ALA A 188 -2.25 -6.23 2.38
C ALA A 188 -3.65 -6.63 2.88
N LEU A 189 -4.66 -5.78 2.72
CA LEU A 189 -6.04 -6.06 3.12
C LEU A 189 -6.68 -7.15 2.27
N CYS A 190 -6.56 -7.06 0.95
CA CYS A 190 -7.20 -8.01 0.03
C CYS A 190 -6.45 -9.34 -0.09
N GLN A 191 -5.17 -9.40 0.33
CA GLN A 191 -4.27 -10.54 0.10
C GLN A 191 -4.36 -11.06 -1.34
N SER A 192 -4.42 -10.12 -2.29
CA SER A 192 -4.65 -10.42 -3.71
C SER A 192 -4.16 -9.29 -4.59
N MET A 193 -3.67 -9.64 -5.77
CA MET A 193 -3.36 -8.70 -6.84
C MET A 193 -4.51 -8.57 -7.86
N ARG A 194 -5.66 -9.21 -7.59
CA ARG A 194 -6.83 -9.11 -8.49
C ARG A 194 -7.33 -7.66 -8.54
N MET A 195 -7.82 -7.26 -9.71
CA MET A 195 -8.30 -5.90 -10.00
C MET A 195 -7.22 -4.81 -9.88
N LEU A 196 -5.93 -5.15 -9.91
CA LEU A 196 -4.85 -4.19 -10.12
C LEU A 196 -4.50 -4.13 -11.60
N THR A 197 -4.14 -2.94 -12.09
CA THR A 197 -3.57 -2.78 -13.43
C THR A 197 -2.14 -3.33 -13.49
N GLN A 198 -1.61 -3.59 -14.68
CA GLN A 198 -0.22 -4.03 -14.82
C GLN A 198 0.77 -3.02 -14.22
N GLU A 199 0.53 -1.72 -14.39
CA GLU A 199 1.33 -0.65 -13.79
C GLU A 199 1.30 -0.70 -12.26
N GLU A 200 0.13 -0.90 -11.66
CA GLU A 200 -0.01 -1.02 -10.21
C GLU A 200 0.71 -2.26 -9.67
N ILE A 201 0.64 -3.38 -10.38
CA ILE A 201 1.37 -4.59 -10.00
C ILE A 201 2.88 -4.34 -10.06
N LEU A 202 3.38 -3.66 -11.09
CA LEU A 202 4.80 -3.28 -11.18
C LEU A 202 5.24 -2.39 -10.00
N ILE A 203 4.42 -1.40 -9.62
CA ILE A 203 4.67 -0.56 -8.45
C ILE A 203 4.77 -1.41 -7.18
N ILE A 204 3.85 -2.37 -6.98
CA ILE A 204 3.91 -3.26 -5.82
C ILE A 204 5.18 -4.12 -5.86
N GLN A 205 5.55 -4.68 -7.02
CA GLN A 205 6.75 -5.52 -7.14
C GLN A 205 8.03 -4.77 -6.75
N ASP A 206 8.13 -3.48 -7.11
CA ASP A 206 9.27 -2.63 -6.75
C ASP A 206 9.43 -2.46 -5.23
N VAL A 207 8.32 -2.29 -4.51
CA VAL A 207 8.33 -2.09 -3.04
C VAL A 207 8.12 -3.39 -2.24
N ALA A 208 7.90 -4.52 -2.90
CA ALA A 208 7.44 -5.76 -2.27
C ALA A 208 8.42 -6.32 -1.24
N LYS A 209 9.72 -6.06 -1.44
CA LYS A 209 10.78 -6.47 -0.50
C LYS A 209 10.70 -5.66 0.80
N THR A 210 10.44 -4.35 0.70
CA THR A 210 10.29 -3.47 1.87
C THR A 210 9.09 -3.87 2.71
N PHE A 211 7.97 -4.20 2.05
CA PHE A 211 6.69 -4.56 2.70
C PHE A 211 6.42 -6.07 2.72
N SER A 212 7.47 -6.90 2.72
CA SER A 212 7.33 -8.36 2.63
C SER A 212 6.60 -9.00 3.82
N TYR A 213 6.49 -8.26 4.92
CA TYR A 213 5.76 -8.65 6.12
C TYR A 213 4.24 -8.53 5.95
N TYR A 214 3.76 -7.68 5.04
CA TYR A 214 2.34 -7.60 4.66
C TYR A 214 2.00 -8.39 3.40
N ILE A 215 2.95 -8.47 2.46
CA ILE A 215 2.73 -9.09 1.15
C ILE A 215 3.54 -10.40 1.11
N PRO A 216 2.92 -11.55 1.42
CA PRO A 216 3.62 -12.82 1.45
C PRO A 216 4.10 -13.22 0.05
N LYS A 217 5.09 -14.13 0.01
CA LYS A 217 5.74 -14.54 -1.23
C LYS A 217 4.75 -15.06 -2.27
N CYS A 218 3.73 -15.82 -1.86
CA CYS A 218 2.72 -16.34 -2.78
C CYS A 218 1.98 -15.24 -3.56
N ILE A 219 1.66 -14.11 -2.92
CA ILE A 219 0.98 -12.97 -3.56
C ILE A 219 1.93 -12.22 -4.50
N ARG A 220 3.20 -12.07 -4.11
CA ARG A 220 4.23 -11.51 -5.00
C ARG A 220 4.43 -12.37 -6.24
N ASP A 221 4.55 -13.68 -6.06
CA ASP A 221 4.73 -14.64 -7.15
C ASP A 221 3.50 -14.65 -8.09
N GLN A 222 2.28 -14.51 -7.55
CA GLN A 222 1.06 -14.30 -8.36
C GLN A 222 1.14 -13.03 -9.21
N GLY A 223 1.58 -11.91 -8.62
CA GLY A 223 1.77 -10.65 -9.35
C GLY A 223 2.82 -10.76 -10.47
N VAL A 224 3.93 -11.45 -10.23
CA VAL A 224 4.94 -11.72 -11.26
C VAL A 224 4.33 -12.57 -12.40
N LYS A 225 3.55 -13.60 -12.06
CA LYS A 225 2.86 -14.45 -13.04
C LYS A 225 1.87 -13.66 -13.90
N SER A 226 1.12 -12.72 -13.31
CA SER A 226 0.15 -11.90 -14.07
C SER A 226 0.80 -10.88 -15.02
N LEU A 227 2.10 -10.61 -14.86
CA LEU A 227 2.87 -9.74 -15.77
C LEU A 227 3.44 -10.51 -16.97
N ARG A 228 3.24 -11.83 -17.06
CA ARG A 228 3.73 -12.64 -18.18
C ARG A 228 2.91 -12.36 -19.43
N ASN A 229 3.60 -12.10 -20.53
CA ASN A 229 3.00 -11.94 -21.84
C ASN A 229 3.70 -12.86 -22.85
N VAL A 230 2.93 -13.72 -23.51
CA VAL A 230 3.46 -14.61 -24.56
C VAL A 230 3.56 -13.81 -25.85
N ALA A 231 4.78 -13.38 -26.19
CA ALA A 231 5.06 -12.63 -27.41
C ALA A 231 5.33 -13.54 -28.62
N VAL A 232 5.85 -14.75 -28.38
CA VAL A 232 6.09 -15.77 -29.40
C VAL A 232 5.57 -17.12 -28.91
N GLU A 233 4.72 -17.76 -29.72
CA GLU A 233 4.27 -19.14 -29.60
C GLU A 233 4.15 -19.69 -31.02
N MET A 234 5.23 -20.32 -31.50
CA MET A 234 5.34 -20.72 -32.91
C MET A 234 5.76 -22.19 -33.04
N PRO A 235 4.81 -23.08 -33.41
CA PRO A 235 5.11 -24.46 -33.74
C PRO A 235 6.00 -24.54 -34.98
N ASP A 236 6.96 -25.47 -35.01
CA ASP A 236 7.86 -25.67 -36.15
C ASP A 236 7.09 -26.04 -37.43
N SER A 237 5.88 -26.61 -37.32
CA SER A 237 5.02 -26.92 -38.46
C SER A 237 4.45 -25.68 -39.16
N GLU A 238 4.43 -24.52 -38.50
CA GLU A 238 3.78 -23.31 -39.00
C GLU A 238 4.76 -22.26 -39.54
N VAL A 239 6.05 -22.38 -39.21
CA VAL A 239 7.06 -21.37 -39.51
C VAL A 239 8.33 -21.97 -40.11
N TYR A 240 8.89 -21.30 -41.11
CA TYR A 240 10.17 -21.64 -41.73
C TYR A 240 11.23 -20.63 -41.30
N ASN A 241 12.50 -21.07 -41.18
CA ASN A 241 13.65 -20.19 -40.90
C ASN A 241 13.47 -19.25 -39.70
N PHE A 242 12.80 -19.71 -38.63
CA PHE A 242 12.63 -18.93 -37.41
C PHE A 242 13.99 -18.55 -36.80
N LYS A 243 14.17 -17.27 -36.46
CA LYS A 243 15.38 -16.75 -35.82
C LYS A 243 15.04 -15.69 -34.78
N TRP A 244 15.63 -15.82 -33.60
CA TRP A 244 15.61 -14.79 -32.58
C TRP A 244 16.45 -13.57 -33.01
N LYS A 245 15.94 -12.37 -32.75
CA LYS A 245 16.66 -11.10 -32.90
C LYS A 245 17.11 -10.57 -31.55
N ALA A 246 16.24 -10.68 -30.54
CA ALA A 246 16.59 -10.41 -29.16
C ALA A 246 17.30 -11.61 -28.52
N LYS A 247 18.11 -11.37 -27.48
CA LYS A 247 18.82 -12.40 -26.72
C LYS A 247 18.00 -12.87 -25.52
N GLN A 248 18.34 -14.05 -25.00
CA GLN A 248 17.80 -14.56 -23.74
C GLN A 248 18.05 -13.56 -22.59
N LYS A 249 17.01 -13.26 -21.81
CA LYS A 249 17.01 -12.27 -20.70
C LYS A 249 17.34 -10.84 -21.14
N GLN A 250 17.19 -10.50 -22.43
CA GLN A 250 17.31 -9.12 -22.89
C GLN A 250 16.08 -8.32 -22.47
N ARG A 251 16.30 -7.10 -21.96
CA ARG A 251 15.23 -6.12 -21.78
C ARG A 251 14.80 -5.58 -23.15
N VAL A 252 13.51 -5.60 -23.41
CA VAL A 252 12.89 -5.17 -24.67
C VAL A 252 11.79 -4.16 -24.35
N ASN A 253 11.58 -3.20 -25.25
CA ASN A 253 10.48 -2.26 -25.20
C ASN A 253 9.38 -2.69 -26.18
N ALA A 254 8.15 -2.28 -25.92
CA ALA A 254 7.04 -2.48 -26.83
C ALA A 254 7.37 -1.94 -28.23
N GLY A 255 7.16 -2.77 -29.24
CA GLY A 255 7.52 -2.49 -30.64
C GLY A 255 8.88 -3.02 -31.07
N ASP A 256 9.78 -3.40 -30.16
CA ASP A 256 11.08 -3.97 -30.54
C ASP A 256 10.91 -5.29 -31.31
N VAL A 257 11.63 -5.45 -32.41
CA VAL A 257 11.62 -6.73 -33.17
C VAL A 257 12.39 -7.79 -32.38
N ILE A 258 11.68 -8.79 -31.88
CA ILE A 258 12.24 -9.86 -31.02
C ILE A 258 12.55 -11.13 -31.79
N ALA A 259 11.84 -11.42 -32.88
CA ALA A 259 12.07 -12.58 -33.73
C ALA A 259 11.65 -12.32 -35.17
N ILE A 260 12.18 -13.12 -36.09
CA ILE A 260 11.76 -13.16 -37.49
C ILE A 260 11.49 -14.59 -37.92
N TYR A 261 10.55 -14.77 -38.85
CA TYR A 261 10.25 -16.06 -39.44
C TYR A 261 9.75 -15.90 -40.87
N THR A 262 9.78 -16.99 -41.62
CA THR A 262 9.28 -17.03 -42.99
C THR A 262 7.98 -17.82 -43.04
N LYS A 263 6.95 -17.27 -43.71
CA LYS A 263 5.66 -17.94 -43.94
C LYS A 263 5.36 -18.03 -45.43
N LYS A 264 4.82 -19.18 -45.86
CA LYS A 264 4.36 -19.38 -47.25
C LYS A 264 3.03 -18.66 -47.47
N THR A 265 2.93 -17.84 -48.51
CA THR A 265 1.67 -17.17 -48.88
C THR A 265 0.79 -18.08 -49.75
N LYS A 266 -0.53 -17.97 -49.57
CA LYS A 266 -1.53 -18.79 -50.28
C LYS A 266 -1.63 -18.44 -51.78
N GLU A 267 -1.34 -17.20 -52.16
CA GLU A 267 -1.66 -16.71 -53.51
C GLU A 267 -0.63 -17.06 -54.59
N ASN A 268 0.64 -17.35 -54.28
CA ASN A 268 1.67 -17.59 -55.30
C ASN A 268 2.81 -18.53 -54.86
N GLY A 269 2.69 -19.21 -53.71
CA GLY A 269 3.77 -20.06 -53.17
C GLY A 269 5.05 -19.31 -52.77
N ARG A 270 5.02 -17.97 -52.75
CA ARG A 270 6.15 -17.11 -52.33
C ARG A 270 6.31 -17.15 -50.81
N TYR A 271 7.55 -17.09 -50.37
CA TYR A 271 7.92 -17.01 -48.97
C TYR A 271 8.09 -15.54 -48.58
N ILE A 272 7.37 -15.10 -47.53
CA ILE A 272 7.55 -13.75 -46.97
C ILE A 272 8.17 -13.84 -45.59
N THR A 273 9.13 -12.95 -45.32
CA THR A 273 9.67 -12.77 -43.97
C THR A 273 8.71 -11.90 -43.18
N LYS A 274 8.37 -12.34 -41.97
CA LYS A 274 7.57 -11.62 -41.00
C LYS A 274 8.39 -11.38 -39.74
N GLU A 275 8.12 -10.25 -39.12
CA GLU A 275 8.70 -9.86 -37.85
C GLU A 275 7.69 -10.13 -36.73
N VAL A 276 8.22 -10.47 -35.56
CA VAL A 276 7.46 -10.51 -34.32
C VAL A 276 8.02 -9.42 -33.44
N THR A 277 7.16 -8.51 -33.01
CA THR A 277 7.51 -7.40 -32.13
C THR A 277 7.11 -7.72 -30.70
N ALA A 278 7.81 -7.12 -29.74
CA ALA A 278 7.43 -7.15 -28.34
C ALA A 278 6.10 -6.41 -28.16
N PRO A 279 5.04 -7.06 -27.63
CA PRO A 279 3.76 -6.39 -27.39
C PRO A 279 3.78 -5.49 -26.14
N VAL A 280 4.72 -5.74 -25.21
CA VAL A 280 4.86 -5.02 -23.93
C VAL A 280 6.34 -4.86 -23.58
N ASP A 281 6.64 -3.92 -22.69
CA ASP A 281 7.96 -3.78 -22.09
C ASP A 281 8.26 -4.93 -21.13
N GLY A 282 9.52 -5.35 -21.04
CA GLY A 282 9.95 -6.30 -20.01
C GLY A 282 11.20 -7.08 -20.39
N VAL A 283 11.40 -8.23 -19.76
CA VAL A 283 12.53 -9.12 -19.99
C VAL A 283 12.09 -10.33 -20.80
N LEU A 284 12.75 -10.59 -21.93
CA LEU A 284 12.43 -11.71 -22.82
C LEU A 284 13.03 -13.02 -22.32
N PHE A 285 12.18 -14.02 -22.11
CA PHE A 285 12.54 -15.40 -21.80
C PHE A 285 12.21 -16.31 -22.98
N GLN A 286 13.24 -16.93 -23.54
CA GLN A 286 13.19 -17.80 -24.71
C GLN A 286 13.38 -19.26 -24.31
N PHE A 287 12.52 -20.13 -24.83
CA PHE A 287 12.66 -21.58 -24.69
C PHE A 287 11.94 -22.33 -25.79
N ARG A 288 12.20 -23.63 -25.83
CA ARG A 288 11.54 -24.58 -26.71
C ARG A 288 10.88 -25.66 -25.87
N ASP A 289 9.68 -26.05 -26.25
CA ASP A 289 8.93 -27.15 -25.64
C ASP A 289 8.00 -27.75 -26.72
N ASN A 290 7.95 -29.09 -26.84
CA ASN A 290 7.11 -29.81 -27.80
C ASN A 290 7.16 -29.27 -29.25
N ASN A 291 8.36 -29.02 -29.79
CA ASN A 291 8.57 -28.47 -31.14
C ASN A 291 7.92 -27.09 -31.37
N THR A 292 7.71 -26.33 -30.30
CA THR A 292 7.22 -24.95 -30.35
C THR A 292 8.25 -24.01 -29.74
N ASN A 293 8.52 -22.91 -30.44
CA ASN A 293 9.37 -21.83 -29.96
C ASN A 293 8.52 -20.86 -29.12
N TYR A 294 8.93 -20.63 -27.88
CA TYR A 294 8.28 -19.71 -26.96
C TYR A 294 9.17 -18.52 -26.63
N GLY A 295 8.57 -17.34 -26.63
CA GLY A 295 9.15 -16.08 -26.20
C GLY A 295 8.16 -15.39 -25.28
N VAL A 296 8.47 -15.36 -23.99
CA VAL A 296 7.62 -14.74 -22.97
C VAL A 296 8.32 -13.49 -22.46
N ILE A 297 7.65 -12.36 -22.53
CA ILE A 297 8.08 -11.12 -21.88
C ILE A 297 7.50 -11.14 -20.47
N ALA A 298 8.36 -11.00 -19.46
CA ALA A 298 7.97 -11.06 -18.06
C ALA A 298 8.77 -10.07 -17.22
N HIS A 299 8.39 -9.96 -15.93
CA HIS A 299 9.12 -9.17 -14.95
C HIS A 299 10.55 -9.71 -14.75
N GLU A 300 11.51 -8.82 -14.44
CA GLU A 300 12.92 -9.17 -14.33
C GLU A 300 13.25 -10.15 -13.19
N SER A 301 12.42 -10.18 -12.14
CA SER A 301 12.56 -11.12 -11.02
C SER A 301 12.03 -12.52 -11.33
N ASP A 302 11.39 -12.72 -12.49
CA ASP A 302 10.89 -14.03 -12.91
C ASP A 302 12.02 -14.95 -13.39
N ASN A 303 11.71 -16.23 -13.60
CA ASN A 303 12.65 -17.22 -14.08
C ASN A 303 12.07 -18.15 -15.14
N LYS A 304 12.97 -18.65 -15.98
CA LYS A 304 12.65 -19.49 -17.14
C LYS A 304 11.87 -20.75 -16.79
N ASP A 305 12.21 -21.40 -15.67
CA ASP A 305 11.59 -22.68 -15.29
C ASP A 305 10.16 -22.49 -14.78
N SER A 306 9.92 -21.43 -14.00
CA SER A 306 8.58 -21.03 -13.56
C SER A 306 7.69 -20.61 -14.74
N ILE A 307 8.25 -19.92 -15.74
CA ILE A 307 7.52 -19.56 -16.96
C ILE A 307 7.16 -20.81 -17.77
N LYS A 308 8.11 -21.74 -17.94
CA LYS A 308 7.86 -23.02 -18.60
C LYS A 308 6.76 -23.83 -17.93
N ALA A 309 6.81 -23.95 -16.60
CA ALA A 309 5.79 -24.65 -15.83
C ALA A 309 4.40 -24.02 -16.04
N TRP A 310 4.31 -22.69 -16.01
CA TRP A 310 3.07 -21.97 -16.25
C TRP A 310 2.49 -22.17 -17.66
N ILE A 311 3.33 -22.27 -18.70
CA ILE A 311 2.84 -22.63 -20.04
C ILE A 311 2.25 -24.05 -20.04
N LYS A 312 2.87 -25.00 -19.32
CA LYS A 312 2.44 -26.40 -19.25
C LYS A 312 1.18 -26.63 -18.43
N GLU A 313 1.01 -25.88 -17.34
CA GLU A 313 -0.16 -25.95 -16.45
C GLU A 313 -1.46 -25.49 -17.12
N GLY A 314 -1.37 -24.87 -18.30
CA GLY A 314 -2.50 -24.23 -18.97
C GLY A 314 -2.65 -22.79 -18.50
N ARG A 315 -2.65 -21.85 -19.45
CA ARG A 315 -2.85 -20.42 -19.15
C ARG A 315 -4.25 -20.24 -18.54
N PRO A 316 -4.39 -19.71 -17.31
CA PRO A 316 -5.71 -19.34 -16.81
C PRO A 316 -6.30 -18.28 -17.74
N VAL A 317 -7.53 -18.54 -18.22
CA VAL A 317 -8.34 -17.62 -19.03
C VAL A 317 -8.73 -16.41 -18.20
#